data_AF-A0A1J5TDL9-F1
#
_entry.id   AF-A0A1J5TDL9-F1
#
_cell.length_a   1.000
_cell.length_b   1.000
_cell.length_c   1.000
_cell.angle_alpha   90.00
_cell.angle_beta   90.00
_cell.angle_gamma   90.00
#
_symmetry.space_group_name_H-M   'P 1'
#
loop_
_entity.id
_entity.type
_entity.pdbx_description
1 polymer ?
#
loop_
_entity_poly.entity_id
_entity_poly.type
_entity_poly.pdbx_seq_one_letter_code
_entity_poly.pdbx_strand_id
1 'polypeptide(L)'
;MKKIALFAFGAIITLSAVAQGPVEKAQLKQVKNDKKELKEERSERNTKIAHGKIKAAKYDQKEIRTDRKHMNATKKHLKNKGVKKPITKATGKPSINN
;
A
#
# COMPACT_ATOMS: atom_id res chain seq x y z
N MET A 1 15.37 -17.46 -14.67
CA MET A 1 14.06 -16.87 -14.99
C MET A 1 13.20 -16.84 -13.74
N LYS A 2 12.91 -15.67 -13.15
CA LYS A 2 12.04 -15.55 -11.97
C LYS A 2 10.91 -14.57 -12.30
N LYS A 3 9.69 -15.04 -12.05
CA LYS A 3 8.42 -14.61 -12.63
C LYS A 3 8.07 -13.19 -12.17
N ILE A 4 7.93 -12.27 -13.12
CA ILE A 4 7.34 -10.94 -12.90
C ILE A 4 5.84 -11.18 -12.77
N ALA A 5 5.34 -11.19 -11.53
CA ALA A 5 3.93 -11.31 -11.27
C ALA A 5 3.26 -9.95 -11.58
N LEU A 6 2.80 -9.80 -12.83
CA LEU A 6 1.86 -8.75 -13.21
C LEU A 6 0.54 -9.03 -12.49
N PHE A 7 0.33 -8.42 -11.32
CA PHE A 7 -0.99 -8.39 -10.69
C PHE A 7 -1.72 -7.13 -11.12
N ALA A 8 -2.56 -7.28 -12.15
CA ALA A 8 -3.55 -6.31 -12.55
C ALA A 8 -4.59 -6.13 -11.43
N PHE A 9 -4.45 -5.09 -10.61
CA PHE A 9 -5.47 -4.69 -9.65
C PHE A 9 -6.37 -3.60 -10.24
N GLY A 10 -7.27 -4.04 -11.11
CA GLY A 10 -8.48 -3.28 -11.41
C GLY A 10 -9.45 -3.43 -10.24
N ALA A 11 -9.51 -2.45 -9.35
CA ALA A 11 -10.55 -2.36 -8.34
C ALA A 11 -11.54 -1.26 -8.71
N ILE A 12 -12.68 -1.68 -9.28
CA ILE A 12 -13.88 -0.87 -9.47
C ILE A 12 -14.36 -0.43 -8.08
N ILE A 13 -14.36 0.88 -7.80
CA ILE A 13 -14.87 1.44 -6.55
C ILE A 13 -16.31 1.90 -6.79
N THR A 14 -17.27 1.03 -6.52
CA THR A 14 -18.68 1.41 -6.37
C THR A 14 -18.86 2.17 -5.05
N LEU A 15 -19.39 3.40 -5.16
CA LEU A 15 -19.78 4.25 -4.04
C LEU A 15 -21.01 3.64 -3.35
N SER A 16 -20.84 3.07 -2.16
CA SER A 16 -21.95 2.87 -1.23
C SER A 16 -21.49 3.15 0.19
N ALA A 17 -22.16 4.15 0.78
CA ALA A 17 -22.03 4.57 2.16
C ALA A 17 -22.73 3.56 3.07
N VAL A 18 -22.00 2.58 3.61
CA VAL A 18 -22.53 1.68 4.64
C VAL A 18 -21.38 1.24 5.56
N ALA A 19 -21.56 1.49 6.86
CA ALA A 19 -20.92 0.87 8.03
C ALA A 19 -19.38 0.74 8.08
N GLN A 20 -18.80 0.95 9.26
CA GLN A 20 -17.42 0.59 9.59
C GLN A 20 -17.24 -0.95 9.54
N GLY A 21 -17.20 -1.51 8.32
CA GLY A 21 -17.34 -2.94 8.03
C GLY A 21 -16.03 -3.67 7.75
N PRO A 22 -16.10 -4.99 7.44
CA PRO A 22 -14.94 -5.84 7.10
C PRO A 22 -14.08 -5.27 5.96
N VAL A 23 -14.67 -4.45 5.08
CA VAL A 23 -14.00 -3.73 3.99
C VAL A 23 -12.94 -2.76 4.51
N GLU A 24 -13.19 -2.04 5.60
CA GLU A 24 -12.21 -1.11 6.18
C GLU A 24 -11.03 -1.86 6.80
N LYS A 25 -11.29 -3.01 7.44
CA LYS A 25 -10.23 -3.89 7.98
C LYS A 25 -9.35 -4.45 6.87
N ALA A 26 -9.94 -4.86 5.75
CA ALA A 26 -9.19 -5.32 4.58
C ALA A 26 -8.31 -4.21 3.99
N GLN A 27 -8.86 -3.00 3.81
CA GLN A 27 -8.12 -1.83 3.32
C GLN A 27 -7.00 -1.42 4.29
N LEU A 28 -7.21 -1.56 5.61
CA LEU A 28 -6.17 -1.32 6.61
C LEU A 28 -5.02 -2.34 6.51
N LYS A 29 -5.35 -3.62 6.31
CA LYS A 29 -4.36 -4.68 6.10
C LYS A 29 -3.59 -4.46 4.79
N GLN A 30 -4.27 -4.02 3.74
CA GLN A 30 -3.65 -3.65 2.46
C GLN A 30 -2.63 -2.53 2.66
N VAL A 31 -3.03 -1.40 3.27
CA VAL A 31 -2.10 -0.27 3.54
C VAL A 31 -0.87 -0.71 4.36
N LYS A 32 -1.01 -1.70 5.24
CA LYS A 32 0.12 -2.28 6.00
C LYS A 32 1.06 -3.09 5.10
N ASN A 33 0.50 -3.94 4.25
CA ASN A 33 1.29 -4.76 3.32
C ASN A 33 1.99 -3.86 2.30
N ASP A 34 1.27 -2.92 1.68
CA ASP A 34 1.82 -1.92 0.74
C ASP A 34 3.01 -1.17 1.37
N LYS A 35 2.92 -0.81 2.66
CA LYS A 35 4.03 -0.16 3.37
C LYS A 35 5.25 -1.06 3.52
N LYS A 36 5.05 -2.36 3.75
CA LYS A 36 6.13 -3.33 3.91
C LYS A 36 6.81 -3.58 2.55
N GLU A 37 6.02 -3.82 1.52
CA GLU A 37 6.49 -4.01 0.14
C GLU A 37 7.28 -2.79 -0.34
N LEU A 38 6.76 -1.59 -0.13
CA LEU A 38 7.44 -0.35 -0.51
C LEU A 38 8.78 -0.15 0.25
N LYS A 39 8.96 -0.75 1.43
CA LYS A 39 10.25 -0.77 2.14
C LYS A 39 11.22 -1.75 1.48
N GLU A 40 10.74 -2.92 1.09
CA GLU A 40 11.51 -3.96 0.40
C GLU A 40 11.96 -3.46 -0.99
N GLU A 41 11.07 -2.90 -1.80
CA GLU A 41 11.38 -2.31 -3.12
C GLU A 41 12.44 -1.20 -3.04
N ARG A 42 12.35 -0.34 -2.02
CA ARG A 42 13.38 0.70 -1.79
C ARG A 42 14.73 0.08 -1.48
N SER A 43 14.76 -0.99 -0.70
CA SER A 43 15.99 -1.71 -0.39
C SER A 43 16.57 -2.33 -1.66
N GLU A 44 15.75 -3.01 -2.45
CA GLU A 44 16.18 -3.62 -3.71
C GLU A 44 16.71 -2.59 -4.71
N ARG A 45 16.01 -1.46 -4.85
CA ARG A 45 16.46 -0.34 -5.68
C ARG A 45 17.82 0.17 -5.21
N ASN A 46 18.02 0.35 -3.90
CA ASN A 46 19.29 0.80 -3.36
C ASN A 46 20.41 -0.21 -3.62
N THR A 47 20.14 -1.50 -3.48
CA THR A 47 21.07 -2.58 -3.86
C THR A 47 21.41 -2.52 -5.35
N LYS A 48 20.42 -2.34 -6.22
CA LYS A 48 20.65 -2.18 -7.67
C LYS A 48 21.50 -0.94 -7.99
N ILE A 49 21.31 0.18 -7.28
CA ILE A 49 22.16 1.36 -7.40
C ILE A 49 23.60 1.05 -6.98
N ALA A 50 23.79 0.38 -5.83
CA ALA A 50 25.11 0.00 -5.34
C ALA A 50 25.88 -0.92 -6.31
N HIS A 51 25.16 -1.77 -7.05
CA HIS A 51 25.74 -2.64 -8.09
C HIS A 51 25.81 -1.98 -9.49
N GLY A 52 25.62 -0.66 -9.61
CA GLY A 52 25.72 0.06 -10.89
C GLY A 52 24.57 -0.23 -11.87
N LYS A 53 23.50 -0.92 -11.45
CA LYS A 53 22.34 -1.28 -12.27
C LYS A 53 21.34 -0.10 -12.38
N ILE A 54 21.82 1.06 -12.85
CA ILE A 54 21.07 2.32 -12.84
C ILE A 54 19.77 2.27 -13.65
N LYS A 55 19.75 1.58 -14.80
CA LYS A 55 18.52 1.43 -15.61
C LYS A 55 17.44 0.66 -14.84
N ALA A 56 17.80 -0.45 -14.19
CA ALA A 56 16.87 -1.24 -13.38
C ALA A 56 16.39 -0.44 -12.15
N ALA A 57 17.29 0.27 -11.46
CA ALA A 57 16.92 1.13 -10.35
C ALA A 57 15.97 2.27 -10.75
N LYS A 58 16.09 2.82 -11.96
CA LYS A 58 15.13 3.81 -12.49
C LYS A 58 13.74 3.22 -12.73
N TYR A 59 13.66 1.97 -13.12
CA TYR A 59 12.39 1.26 -13.30
C TYR A 59 11.71 1.06 -11.94
N ASP A 60 12.42 0.47 -10.96
CA ASP A 60 11.91 0.33 -9.59
C ASP A 60 11.51 1.68 -8.98
N GLN A 61 12.26 2.75 -9.27
CA GLN A 61 11.95 4.09 -8.79
C GLN A 61 10.61 4.63 -9.34
N LYS A 62 10.19 4.21 -10.54
CA LYS A 62 8.89 4.55 -11.10
C LYS A 62 7.78 3.75 -10.41
N GLU A 63 7.98 2.45 -10.20
CA GLU A 63 7.03 1.58 -9.48
C GLU A 63 6.79 2.10 -8.05
N ILE A 64 7.86 2.32 -7.28
CA ILE A 64 7.80 2.91 -5.92
C ILE A 64 7.03 4.24 -5.88
N ARG A 65 7.04 5.04 -6.95
CA ARG A 65 6.28 6.29 -7.02
C ARG A 65 4.79 6.01 -7.24
N THR A 66 4.46 5.07 -8.11
CA THR A 66 3.09 4.61 -8.36
C THR A 66 2.49 4.01 -7.10
N ASP A 67 3.20 3.09 -6.43
CA ASP A 67 2.69 2.42 -5.23
C ASP A 67 2.49 3.40 -4.07
N ARG A 68 3.38 4.38 -3.96
CA ARG A 68 3.21 5.47 -2.99
C ARG A 68 1.96 6.31 -3.25
N LYS A 69 1.63 6.58 -4.52
CA LYS A 69 0.41 7.32 -4.88
C LYS A 69 -0.82 6.50 -4.51
N HIS A 70 -0.85 5.20 -4.84
CA HIS A 70 -1.95 4.31 -4.48
C HIS A 70 -2.13 4.20 -2.97
N MET A 71 -1.07 3.92 -2.22
CA MET A 71 -1.11 3.85 -0.75
C MET A 71 -1.63 5.16 -0.13
N ASN A 72 -1.22 6.32 -0.67
CA ASN A 72 -1.71 7.62 -0.22
C ASN A 72 -3.20 7.85 -0.54
N ALA A 73 -3.67 7.40 -1.70
CA ALA A 73 -5.09 7.45 -2.06
C ALA A 73 -5.93 6.58 -1.11
N THR A 74 -5.50 5.34 -0.85
CA THR A 74 -6.17 4.44 0.10
C THR A 74 -6.16 5.03 1.52
N LYS A 75 -5.04 5.62 1.94
CA LYS A 75 -4.93 6.33 3.22
C LYS A 75 -5.90 7.51 3.32
N LYS A 76 -6.04 8.31 2.24
CA LYS A 76 -6.98 9.44 2.20
C LYS A 76 -8.43 8.95 2.26
N HIS A 77 -8.75 7.91 1.50
CA HIS A 77 -10.06 7.27 1.53
C HIS A 77 -10.42 6.77 2.95
N LEU A 78 -9.52 6.06 3.62
CA LEU A 78 -9.73 5.61 5.01
C LEU A 78 -9.91 6.76 6.00
N LYS A 79 -9.16 7.87 5.83
CA LYS A 79 -9.34 9.07 6.66
C LYS A 79 -10.70 9.71 6.44
N ASN A 80 -11.16 9.81 5.20
CA ASN A 80 -12.48 10.33 4.86
C ASN A 80 -13.60 9.49 5.47
N LYS A 81 -13.38 8.17 5.62
CA LYS A 81 -14.29 7.26 6.35
C LYS A 81 -14.17 7.33 7.89
N GLY A 82 -13.38 8.25 8.43
CA GLY A 82 -13.25 8.48 9.88
C GLY A 82 -12.05 7.78 10.54
N VAL A 83 -11.20 7.08 9.79
CA VAL A 83 -10.01 6.42 10.35
C VAL A 83 -8.87 7.43 10.51
N LYS A 84 -8.73 8.03 11.72
CA LYS A 84 -7.69 9.04 12.01
C LYS A 84 -6.24 8.58 11.82
N LYS A 85 -5.93 7.30 12.06
CA LYS A 85 -4.56 6.71 11.98
C LYS A 85 -4.54 5.34 11.29
N PRO A 86 -4.79 5.23 9.98
CA PRO A 86 -5.00 3.94 9.32
C PRO A 86 -3.77 3.02 9.42
N ILE A 87 -2.56 3.56 9.27
CA ILE A 87 -1.32 2.78 9.36
C ILE A 87 -1.10 2.23 10.78
N THR A 88 -1.39 3.02 11.82
CA THR A 88 -1.20 2.64 13.23
C THR A 88 -2.35 1.76 13.75
N LYS A 89 -3.57 1.95 13.24
CA LYS A 89 -4.73 1.10 13.56
C LYS A 89 -4.65 -0.28 12.89
N ALA A 90 -3.91 -0.43 11.78
CA ALA A 90 -3.61 -1.74 11.21
C ALA A 90 -2.65 -2.59 12.09
N THR A 91 -1.96 -1.95 13.05
CA THR A 91 -1.07 -2.60 14.02
C THR A 91 -1.66 -2.68 15.44
N GLY A 92 -2.69 -1.89 15.75
CA GLY A 92 -3.31 -1.86 17.07
C GLY A 92 -4.53 -2.78 17.13
N LYS A 93 -4.61 -3.57 18.21
CA LYS A 93 -5.80 -4.36 18.59
C LYS A 93 -7.10 -3.58 18.32
N PRO A 94 -8.19 -4.25 17.89
CA PRO A 94 -9.47 -3.59 17.68
C PRO A 94 -9.82 -2.78 18.93
N SER A 95 -10.00 -1.46 18.81
CA SER A 95 -10.65 -0.71 19.86
C SER A 95 -12.12 -1.14 19.84
N ILE A 96 -12.45 -2.10 20.70
CA ILE A 96 -13.82 -2.34 21.12
C ILE A 96 -14.20 -1.07 21.86
N ASN A 97 -14.97 -0.20 21.21
CA ASN A 97 -15.66 0.87 21.91
C ASN A 97 -16.82 0.19 22.64
N ASN A 98 -16.78 0.19 23.97
CA ASN A 98 -17.98 0.06 24.80
C ASN A 98 -18.84 1.30 24.63
#